data_AF-A0A094CLQ7-F1
#
_entry.id   AF-A0A094CLQ7-F1
#
_cell.length_a   1.000
_cell.length_b   1.000
_cell.length_c   1.000
_cell.angle_alpha   90.00
_cell.angle_beta   90.00
_cell.angle_gamma   90.00
#
_symmetry.space_group_name_H-M   'P 1'
#
loop_
_entity.id
_entity.type
_entity.pdbx_description
1 polymer ?
#
loop_
_entity_poly.entity_id
_entity_poly.type
_entity_poly.pdbx_seq_one_letter_code
_entity_poly.pdbx_strand_id
1 'polypeptide(L)'
;MSSDDYAPGNDALLSVDEARVRLSQRDLSLSIPINFMTIPGVSLTAACFGDRVISEGELARCYSNLLSVGFRRFELDLYWDAARSLWSFCPVEMQQMPEDDGGSAAPLQSRTTSATSTNPGSLSFPAGVGTSISGQSSNGALSIPGISGGASSSPAPTPQSGPTADQGDYKCSPAATLETFGHQLHSYIVETQNTLAAQLSYYVFNIHAAASAASPQSPAPAPINLPVDRELIGGMLSNNLSSYIYTPINLANNRANLNSSWYTVPERYRPVTDYYTVKIDDNGVWTTEDGWPSESFIQFSSLKRALFQFGTIDPQMQGADYEPDADILFPSGFITDPQNNVTLNSTGHVTSGCYLHSPPATPG
;
A
#
# COMPACT_ATOMS: atom_id res chain seq x y z
N MET A 1 16.57 -14.32 -4.10
CA MET A 1 15.58 -13.26 -4.30
C MET A 1 14.42 -13.94 -4.98
N SER A 2 13.27 -13.96 -4.34
CA SER A 2 12.03 -14.42 -4.96
C SER A 2 11.65 -13.45 -6.08
N SER A 3 10.80 -13.87 -7.01
CA SER A 3 10.29 -13.03 -8.11
C SER A 3 9.48 -11.82 -7.60
N ASP A 4 9.11 -11.85 -6.33
CA ASP A 4 8.21 -10.98 -5.61
C ASP A 4 8.90 -10.21 -4.46
N ASP A 5 10.24 -10.16 -4.48
CA ASP A 5 11.04 -9.27 -3.65
C ASP A 5 11.12 -7.85 -4.24
N TYR A 6 11.29 -6.84 -3.38
CA TYR A 6 11.61 -5.48 -3.82
C TYR A 6 12.98 -5.48 -4.50
N ALA A 7 13.01 -5.16 -5.79
CA ALA A 7 14.22 -5.21 -6.60
C ALA A 7 14.15 -4.17 -7.74
N PRO A 8 14.36 -2.88 -7.44
CA PRO A 8 14.35 -1.84 -8.45
C PRO A 8 15.49 -2.01 -9.45
N GLY A 9 15.32 -1.46 -10.64
CA GLY A 9 16.32 -1.45 -11.68
C GLY A 9 17.38 -0.40 -11.48
N ASN A 10 18.56 -0.69 -12.04
CA ASN A 10 19.69 0.24 -12.00
C ASN A 10 19.33 1.58 -12.65
N ASP A 11 18.43 1.57 -13.63
CA ASP A 11 17.87 2.74 -14.32
C ASP A 11 16.80 3.48 -13.51
N ALA A 12 16.22 2.84 -12.49
CA ALA A 12 15.28 3.44 -11.55
C ALA A 12 15.95 3.95 -10.26
N LEU A 13 17.27 3.76 -10.13
CA LEU A 13 18.03 4.29 -8.99
C LEU A 13 18.27 5.79 -9.19
N LEU A 14 17.91 6.58 -8.18
CA LEU A 14 18.17 8.01 -8.17
C LEU A 14 19.67 8.29 -8.17
N SER A 15 20.07 9.29 -8.97
CA SER A 15 21.40 9.89 -8.84
C SER A 15 21.57 10.56 -7.47
N VAL A 16 22.82 10.88 -7.11
CA VAL A 16 23.13 11.54 -5.83
C VAL A 16 22.39 12.87 -5.67
N ASP A 17 22.28 13.65 -6.76
CA ASP A 17 21.62 14.95 -6.71
C ASP A 17 20.10 14.81 -6.61
N GLU A 18 19.49 13.87 -7.33
CA GLU A 18 18.05 13.58 -7.20
C GLU A 18 17.70 13.05 -5.79
N ALA A 19 18.54 12.18 -5.23
CA ALA A 19 18.39 11.72 -3.86
C ALA A 19 18.47 12.87 -2.86
N ARG A 20 19.40 13.83 -3.05
CA ARG A 20 19.51 15.02 -2.19
C ARG A 20 18.27 15.91 -2.28
N VAL A 21 17.72 16.11 -3.48
CA VAL A 21 16.48 16.87 -3.68
C VAL A 21 15.32 16.20 -2.94
N ARG A 22 15.16 14.88 -3.12
CA ARG A 22 14.10 14.11 -2.45
C ARG A 22 14.20 14.18 -0.93
N LEU A 23 15.40 14.03 -0.37
CA LEU A 23 15.62 14.13 1.07
C LEU A 23 15.35 15.53 1.61
N SER A 24 15.73 16.56 0.84
CA SER A 24 15.46 17.95 1.21
C SER A 24 13.95 18.24 1.23
N GLN A 25 13.20 17.73 0.25
CA GLN A 25 11.73 17.84 0.24
C GLN A 25 11.09 17.11 1.43
N ARG A 26 11.55 15.88 1.72
CA ARG A 26 11.11 15.11 2.88
C ARG A 26 11.33 15.89 4.19
N ASP A 27 12.53 16.42 4.38
CA ASP A 27 12.90 17.11 5.62
C ASP A 27 12.07 18.39 5.85
N LEU A 28 11.70 19.08 4.76
CA LEU A 28 10.80 20.24 4.81
C LEU A 28 9.35 19.87 5.13
N SER A 29 8.90 18.67 4.76
CA SER A 29 7.51 18.25 4.92
C SER A 29 7.24 17.42 6.19
N LEU A 30 8.26 17.10 6.98
CA LEU A 30 8.17 16.17 8.12
C LEU A 30 7.06 16.49 9.11
N SER A 31 6.84 17.78 9.41
CA SER A 31 5.84 18.25 10.37
C SER A 31 4.52 18.70 9.72
N ILE A 32 4.45 18.73 8.38
CA ILE A 32 3.20 19.00 7.67
C ILE A 32 2.28 17.79 7.87
N PRO A 33 0.99 17.97 8.21
CA PRO A 33 0.06 16.86 8.28
C PRO A 33 -0.09 16.13 6.95
N ILE A 34 -0.23 14.80 7.01
CA ILE A 34 -0.17 13.92 5.84
C ILE A 34 -1.24 14.17 4.78
N ASN A 35 -2.36 14.80 5.16
CA ASN A 35 -3.45 15.18 4.27
C ASN A 35 -3.17 16.49 3.49
N PHE A 36 -2.15 17.27 3.87
CA PHE A 36 -1.74 18.48 3.15
C PHE A 36 -0.48 18.28 2.29
N MET A 37 0.13 17.09 2.34
CA MET A 37 1.31 16.79 1.54
C MET A 37 0.95 16.50 0.08
N THR A 38 1.66 17.19 -0.81
CA THR A 38 1.61 16.94 -2.26
C THR A 38 2.71 15.95 -2.61
N ILE A 39 2.31 14.74 -2.99
CA ILE A 39 3.22 13.64 -3.32
C ILE A 39 2.80 13.02 -4.66
N PRO A 40 3.77 12.54 -5.46
CA PRO A 40 3.47 11.94 -6.75
C PRO A 40 2.66 10.65 -6.58
N GLY A 41 1.61 10.55 -7.39
CA GLY A 41 0.73 9.40 -7.47
C GLY A 41 0.71 8.77 -8.86
N VAL A 42 0.38 7.49 -8.93
CA VAL A 42 0.37 6.71 -10.17
C VAL A 42 -0.73 5.65 -10.15
N SER A 43 -1.41 5.47 -11.29
CA SER A 43 -2.23 4.28 -11.54
C SER A 43 -1.30 3.13 -11.94
N LEU A 44 -1.30 2.07 -11.13
CA LEU A 44 -0.43 0.91 -11.36
C LEU A 44 -0.78 0.21 -12.68
N THR A 45 -2.07 0.11 -12.99
CA THR A 45 -2.55 -0.46 -14.26
C THR A 45 -2.03 0.33 -15.46
N ALA A 46 -2.14 1.66 -15.43
CA ALA A 46 -1.66 2.50 -16.53
C ALA A 46 -0.13 2.48 -16.67
N ALA A 47 0.61 2.42 -15.56
CA ALA A 47 2.06 2.48 -15.55
C ALA A 47 2.74 1.14 -15.85
N CYS A 48 2.20 0.05 -15.30
CA CYS A 48 2.83 -1.26 -15.35
C CYS A 48 2.21 -2.22 -16.35
N PHE A 49 0.93 -2.02 -16.74
CA PHE A 49 0.18 -2.96 -17.57
C PHE A 49 -0.35 -2.31 -18.87
N GLY A 50 0.31 -1.25 -19.35
CA GLY A 50 -0.13 -0.48 -20.52
C GLY A 50 -0.15 -1.27 -21.84
N ASP A 51 0.64 -2.34 -21.94
CA ASP A 51 0.68 -3.28 -23.06
C ASP A 51 -0.24 -4.50 -22.85
N ARG A 52 -1.03 -4.50 -21.77
CA ARG A 52 -1.94 -5.59 -21.35
C ARG A 52 -1.22 -6.89 -20.96
N VAL A 53 0.07 -6.81 -20.65
CA VAL A 53 0.81 -7.91 -20.04
C VAL A 53 0.84 -7.71 -18.53
N ILE A 54 0.25 -8.65 -17.80
CA ILE A 54 0.10 -8.64 -16.36
C ILE A 54 0.84 -9.85 -15.82
N SER A 55 2.17 -9.80 -15.88
CA SER A 55 3.03 -10.83 -15.32
C SER A 55 3.50 -10.47 -13.91
N GLU A 56 3.79 -11.50 -13.11
CA GLU A 56 4.25 -11.33 -11.74
C GLU A 56 5.59 -10.57 -11.67
N GLY A 57 6.55 -10.93 -12.52
CA GLY A 57 7.86 -10.30 -12.57
C GLY A 57 7.83 -8.85 -13.09
N GLU A 58 6.94 -8.53 -14.03
CA GLU A 58 6.76 -7.14 -14.50
C GLU A 58 6.08 -6.29 -13.45
N LEU A 59 5.08 -6.81 -12.74
CA LEU A 59 4.49 -6.15 -11.58
C LEU A 59 5.58 -5.84 -10.54
N ALA A 60 6.36 -6.85 -10.13
CA ALA A 60 7.44 -6.69 -9.15
C ALA A 60 8.45 -5.62 -9.55
N ARG A 61 8.90 -5.68 -10.80
CA ARG A 61 9.91 -4.76 -11.33
C ARG A 61 9.38 -3.35 -11.47
N CYS A 62 8.22 -3.18 -12.10
CA CYS A 62 7.61 -1.87 -12.32
C CYS A 62 7.27 -1.19 -11.00
N TYR A 63 6.63 -1.90 -10.07
CA TYR A 63 6.29 -1.37 -8.75
C TYR A 63 7.53 -0.97 -7.95
N SER A 64 8.57 -1.82 -7.94
CA SER A 64 9.85 -1.50 -7.29
C SER A 64 10.50 -0.26 -7.90
N ASN A 65 10.46 -0.12 -9.23
CA ASN A 65 10.98 1.06 -9.93
C ASN A 65 10.22 2.33 -9.51
N LEU A 66 8.89 2.28 -9.46
CA LEU A 66 8.04 3.41 -9.05
C LEU A 66 8.35 3.86 -7.62
N LEU A 67 8.51 2.91 -6.68
CA LEU A 67 8.92 3.20 -5.30
C LEU A 67 10.32 3.84 -5.23
N SER A 68 11.27 3.31 -6.01
CA SER A 68 12.65 3.80 -6.05
C SER A 68 12.75 5.25 -6.54
N VAL A 69 12.04 5.58 -7.63
CA VAL A 69 12.03 6.94 -8.18
C VAL A 69 11.21 7.92 -7.32
N GLY A 70 10.40 7.42 -6.39
CA GLY A 70 9.76 8.22 -5.35
C GLY A 70 8.24 8.41 -5.49
N PHE A 71 7.55 7.56 -6.26
CA PHE A 71 6.09 7.47 -6.17
C PHE A 71 5.67 6.94 -4.80
N ARG A 72 4.61 7.54 -4.26
CA ARG A 72 4.15 7.25 -2.90
C ARG A 72 2.65 7.04 -2.80
N ARG A 73 1.87 7.49 -3.79
CA ARG A 73 0.45 7.16 -3.92
C ARG A 73 0.27 6.21 -5.09
N PHE A 74 -0.44 5.12 -4.86
CA PHE A 74 -0.71 4.10 -5.85
C PHE A 74 -2.21 3.86 -5.94
N GLU A 75 -2.76 3.93 -7.14
CA GLU A 75 -4.11 3.47 -7.44
C GLU A 75 -4.00 2.09 -8.10
N LEU A 76 -4.72 1.11 -7.56
CA LEU A 76 -4.65 -0.28 -7.96
C LEU A 76 -6.04 -0.75 -8.34
N ASP A 77 -6.17 -1.34 -9.52
CA ASP A 77 -7.39 -2.01 -9.94
C ASP A 77 -7.28 -3.50 -9.55
N LEU A 78 -8.13 -3.92 -8.61
CA LEU A 78 -8.20 -5.29 -8.13
C LEU A 78 -9.48 -5.95 -8.61
N TYR A 79 -9.33 -7.12 -9.21
CA TYR A 79 -10.41 -7.91 -9.77
C TYR A 79 -10.62 -9.15 -8.92
N TRP A 80 -11.84 -9.32 -8.44
CA TRP A 80 -12.26 -10.55 -7.77
C TRP A 80 -12.40 -11.67 -8.80
N ASP A 81 -11.51 -12.66 -8.73
CA ASP A 81 -11.55 -13.87 -9.54
C ASP A 81 -12.38 -14.92 -8.81
N ALA A 82 -13.67 -14.98 -9.15
CA ALA A 82 -14.64 -15.85 -8.49
C ALA A 82 -14.28 -17.35 -8.64
N ALA A 83 -13.68 -17.73 -9.77
CA ALA A 83 -13.27 -19.10 -10.03
C ALA A 83 -12.13 -19.57 -9.11
N ARG A 84 -11.28 -18.65 -8.66
CA ARG A 84 -10.16 -18.94 -7.75
C ARG A 84 -10.35 -18.41 -6.32
N SER A 85 -11.44 -17.70 -6.05
CA SER A 85 -11.73 -17.03 -4.77
C SER A 85 -10.57 -16.17 -4.26
N LEU A 86 -10.00 -15.33 -5.12
CA LEU A 86 -8.89 -14.45 -4.77
C LEU A 86 -8.93 -13.11 -5.52
N TRP A 87 -8.19 -12.13 -4.99
CA TRP A 87 -7.96 -10.86 -5.65
C TRP A 87 -6.77 -10.92 -6.60
N SER A 88 -7.00 -10.57 -7.86
CA SER A 88 -5.98 -10.54 -8.90
C SER A 88 -5.89 -9.18 -9.58
N PHE A 89 -4.77 -8.92 -10.26
CA PHE A 89 -4.63 -7.78 -11.16
C PHE A 89 -5.16 -8.07 -12.56
N CYS A 90 -5.56 -9.32 -12.87
CA CYS A 90 -6.07 -9.68 -14.17
C CYS A 90 -7.56 -9.29 -14.30
N PRO A 91 -7.96 -8.54 -15.34
CA PRO A 91 -9.37 -8.16 -15.53
C PRO A 91 -10.31 -9.33 -15.91
N VAL A 92 -9.76 -10.52 -16.11
CA VAL A 92 -10.47 -11.71 -16.61
C VAL A 92 -10.20 -12.87 -15.65
N GLU A 93 -11.23 -13.65 -15.34
CA GLU A 93 -11.11 -14.87 -14.54
C GLU A 93 -10.10 -15.81 -15.18
N MET A 94 -9.18 -16.34 -14.36
CA MET A 94 -8.22 -17.30 -14.86
C MET A 94 -8.75 -18.71 -14.69
N GLN A 95 -8.76 -19.46 -15.80
CA GLN A 95 -8.98 -20.90 -15.73
C GLN A 95 -7.87 -21.52 -14.88
N GLN A 96 -8.22 -22.45 -13.98
CA GLN A 96 -7.23 -23.28 -13.31
C GLN A 96 -6.38 -23.93 -14.39
N MET A 97 -5.07 -23.65 -14.39
CA MET A 97 -4.17 -24.33 -15.32
C MET A 97 -4.28 -25.82 -15.04
N PRO A 98 -4.51 -26.67 -16.08
CA PRO A 98 -4.46 -28.10 -15.88
C PRO A 98 -3.07 -28.41 -15.29
N GLU A 99 -3.06 -29.08 -14.14
CA GLU A 99 -1.83 -29.69 -13.63
C GLU A 99 -1.24 -30.52 -14.77
N ASP A 100 0.04 -30.28 -15.08
CA ASP A 100 0.76 -30.98 -16.14
C ASP A 100 0.60 -32.49 -15.94
N ASP A 101 -0.33 -33.10 -16.68
CA ASP A 101 -0.62 -34.54 -16.65
C ASP A 101 0.46 -35.24 -17.48
N GLY A 102 1.70 -35.11 -17.01
CA GLY A 102 2.88 -35.78 -17.52
C GLY A 102 2.97 -37.18 -16.92
N GLY A 103 2.29 -38.17 -17.52
CA GLY A 103 2.42 -39.55 -17.02
C GLY A 103 1.78 -40.63 -17.86
N SER A 104 2.57 -41.20 -18.78
CA SER A 104 2.31 -42.51 -19.38
C SER A 104 2.06 -43.58 -18.30
N ALA A 105 1.11 -44.47 -18.60
CA ALA A 105 0.61 -45.53 -17.73
C ALA A 105 1.67 -46.50 -17.16
N ALA A 106 1.63 -46.72 -15.83
CA ALA A 106 1.93 -48.01 -15.17
C ALA A 106 1.34 -48.03 -13.73
N PRO A 107 0.78 -49.16 -13.22
CA PRO A 107 -0.03 -49.16 -12.01
C PRO A 107 0.69 -49.59 -10.72
N LEU A 108 0.06 -49.23 -9.59
CA LEU A 108 0.20 -49.69 -8.18
C LEU A 108 1.37 -49.16 -7.32
N GLN A 109 1.04 -48.37 -6.27
CA GLN A 109 0.83 -48.88 -4.90
C GLN A 109 0.45 -47.76 -3.91
N SER A 110 -0.57 -48.03 -3.11
CA SER A 110 -1.13 -47.15 -2.08
C SER A 110 -0.13 -46.87 -0.96
N ARG A 111 0.20 -45.60 -0.73
CA ARG A 111 0.71 -45.10 0.55
C ARG A 111 -0.19 -43.98 1.03
N THR A 112 -0.98 -44.29 2.04
CA THR A 112 -1.72 -43.35 2.88
C THR A 112 -0.71 -42.50 3.66
N THR A 113 -0.61 -41.23 3.29
CA THR A 113 -0.09 -40.18 4.17
C THR A 113 -1.14 -39.09 4.27
N SER A 114 -1.59 -38.87 5.51
CA SER A 114 -2.66 -37.97 5.91
C SER A 114 -2.52 -36.58 5.31
N ALA A 115 -3.58 -36.11 4.65
CA ALA A 115 -3.73 -34.73 4.23
C ALA A 115 -3.76 -33.82 5.45
N THR A 116 -2.77 -32.95 5.57
CA THR A 116 -2.89 -31.76 6.43
C THR A 116 -3.51 -30.68 5.57
N SER A 117 -4.74 -30.30 5.91
CA SER A 117 -5.50 -29.23 5.28
C SER A 117 -4.78 -27.89 5.43
N THR A 118 -4.07 -27.44 4.40
CA THR A 118 -3.65 -26.04 4.26
C THR A 118 -4.73 -25.29 3.48
N ASN A 119 -5.40 -24.36 4.16
CA ASN A 119 -6.37 -23.44 3.55
C ASN A 119 -5.65 -22.48 2.58
N PRO A 120 -6.22 -22.21 1.39
CA PRO A 120 -5.59 -21.38 0.34
C PRO A 120 -5.64 -19.85 0.60
N GLY A 121 -5.99 -19.39 1.80
CA GLY A 121 -6.16 -17.96 2.11
C GLY A 121 -5.18 -17.39 3.14
N SER A 122 -4.01 -18.00 3.34
CA SER A 122 -3.07 -17.61 4.38
C SER A 122 -1.73 -17.16 3.80
N LEU A 123 -1.54 -15.84 3.69
CA LEU A 123 -0.25 -15.28 3.31
C LEU A 123 0.80 -15.67 4.37
N SER A 124 1.81 -16.44 3.97
CA SER A 124 2.82 -16.99 4.89
C SER A 124 4.19 -16.38 4.60
N PHE A 125 4.78 -15.72 5.60
CA PHE A 125 6.04 -14.98 5.47
C PHE A 125 7.08 -15.44 6.51
N PRO A 126 8.39 -15.32 6.21
CA PRO A 126 9.43 -15.47 7.22
C PRO A 126 9.42 -14.30 8.21
N ALA A 127 9.46 -14.61 9.52
CA ALA A 127 9.42 -13.62 10.58
C ALA A 127 10.67 -12.70 10.57
N GLY A 128 10.44 -11.38 10.49
CA GLY A 128 11.48 -10.37 10.69
C GLY A 128 11.88 -10.26 12.16
N VAL A 129 13.17 -10.39 12.45
CA VAL A 129 13.71 -10.25 13.81
C VAL A 129 13.75 -8.77 14.18
N GLY A 130 12.85 -8.35 15.08
CA GLY A 130 12.90 -7.03 15.71
C GLY A 130 14.07 -6.96 16.70
N THR A 131 15.19 -6.36 16.30
CA THR A 131 16.26 -6.01 17.24
C THR A 131 15.84 -4.82 18.10
N SER A 132 15.60 -5.07 19.39
CA SER A 132 15.43 -4.05 20.41
C SER A 132 16.77 -3.36 20.69
N ILE A 133 16.82 -2.04 20.49
CA ILE A 133 18.01 -1.23 20.81
C ILE A 133 17.82 -0.68 22.22
N SER A 134 18.61 -1.19 23.17
CA SER A 134 18.71 -0.61 24.52
C SER A 134 19.43 0.74 24.45
N GLY A 135 18.84 1.76 25.06
CA GLY A 135 19.32 3.13 25.01
C GLY A 135 20.67 3.33 25.73
N GLN A 136 21.60 3.99 25.05
CA GLN A 136 22.72 4.69 25.68
C GLN A 136 22.97 6.03 24.99
N SER A 137 22.92 7.08 25.80
CA SER A 137 23.29 8.46 25.47
C SER A 137 24.79 8.53 25.15
N SER A 138 25.15 9.05 23.98
CA SER A 138 26.39 9.82 23.81
C SER A 138 26.32 10.68 22.55
N ASN A 139 26.72 11.95 22.70
CA ASN A 139 26.96 12.88 21.60
C ASN A 139 28.10 12.34 20.72
N GLY A 140 27.77 11.84 19.53
CA GLY A 140 28.74 11.42 18.53
C GLY A 140 28.13 11.54 17.15
N ALA A 141 28.78 12.31 16.27
CA ALA A 141 28.37 12.44 14.88
C ALA A 141 28.21 11.04 14.25
N LEU A 142 27.08 10.82 13.59
CA LEU A 142 26.78 9.59 12.86
C LEU A 142 27.88 9.36 11.82
N SER A 143 28.60 8.25 11.96
CA SER A 143 29.62 7.81 10.99
C SER A 143 28.97 7.62 9.63
N ILE A 144 29.43 8.39 8.64
CA ILE A 144 29.07 8.27 7.22
C ILE A 144 29.92 7.14 6.62
N PRO A 145 29.34 6.01 6.17
CA PRO A 145 30.11 5.05 5.38
C PRO A 145 30.26 5.59 3.95
N GLY A 146 31.48 6.02 3.65
CA GLY A 146 32.16 5.89 2.36
C GLY A 146 31.35 6.11 1.08
N ILE A 147 31.34 7.36 0.61
CA ILE A 147 31.31 7.67 -0.82
C ILE A 147 32.67 7.25 -1.39
N SER A 148 32.74 6.11 -2.07
CA SER A 148 33.85 5.73 -2.94
C SER A 148 33.29 5.41 -4.32
N GLY A 149 33.75 6.15 -5.33
CA GLY A 149 33.25 6.09 -6.69
C GLY A 149 33.52 4.75 -7.40
N GLY A 150 32.73 4.52 -8.45
CA GLY A 150 33.03 3.55 -9.49
C GLY A 150 32.92 2.09 -9.08
N ALA A 151 31.80 1.67 -8.49
CA ALA A 151 31.44 0.25 -8.48
C ALA A 151 30.34 0.03 -9.51
N SER A 152 30.67 -0.68 -10.60
CA SER A 152 29.69 -1.31 -11.47
C SER A 152 28.91 -2.30 -10.60
N SER A 153 27.71 -1.93 -10.18
CA SER A 153 26.77 -2.88 -9.59
C SER A 153 26.44 -3.91 -10.67
N SER A 154 26.72 -5.19 -10.38
CA SER A 154 26.14 -6.28 -11.17
C SER A 154 24.63 -6.08 -11.22
N PRO A 155 23.98 -6.32 -12.37
CA PRO A 155 22.54 -6.15 -12.47
C PRO A 155 21.87 -7.01 -11.39
N ALA A 156 20.99 -6.38 -10.60
CA ALA A 156 20.04 -7.14 -9.79
C ALA A 156 19.35 -8.15 -10.71
N PRO A 157 19.28 -9.45 -10.33
CA PRO A 157 18.66 -10.45 -11.18
C PRO A 157 17.25 -10.00 -11.54
N THR A 158 16.90 -10.07 -12.83
CA THR A 158 15.54 -9.81 -13.29
C THR A 158 14.59 -10.74 -12.52
N PRO A 159 13.51 -10.22 -11.92
CA PRO A 159 12.50 -11.06 -11.29
C PRO A 159 12.06 -12.15 -12.28
N GLN A 160 12.10 -13.40 -11.82
CA GLN A 160 11.88 -14.54 -12.70
C GLN A 160 10.36 -14.69 -12.93
N SER A 161 9.85 -14.15 -14.04
CA SER A 161 8.42 -14.22 -14.34
C SER A 161 7.94 -15.67 -14.47
N GLY A 162 6.92 -16.02 -13.70
CA GLY A 162 6.17 -17.27 -13.85
C GLY A 162 5.41 -17.36 -15.19
N PRO A 163 4.79 -18.50 -15.49
CA PRO A 163 4.05 -18.71 -16.74
C PRO A 163 2.86 -17.74 -16.86
N THR A 164 2.66 -17.17 -18.05
CA THR A 164 1.51 -16.33 -18.39
C THR A 164 0.55 -17.07 -19.33
N ALA A 165 -0.74 -16.83 -19.17
CA ALA A 165 -1.79 -17.34 -20.05
C ALA A 165 -2.51 -16.20 -20.78
N ASP A 166 -2.88 -16.44 -22.04
CA ASP A 166 -3.72 -15.53 -22.82
C ASP A 166 -5.16 -15.58 -22.27
N GLN A 167 -5.70 -14.42 -21.87
CA GLN A 167 -7.05 -14.23 -21.34
C GLN A 167 -7.74 -13.12 -22.14
N GLY A 168 -8.24 -13.48 -23.32
CA GLY A 168 -8.78 -12.51 -24.28
C GLY A 168 -7.69 -11.59 -24.82
N ASP A 169 -7.81 -10.29 -24.54
CA ASP A 169 -6.81 -9.29 -24.95
C ASP A 169 -5.66 -9.12 -23.94
N TYR A 170 -5.71 -9.82 -22.80
CA TYR A 170 -4.72 -9.72 -21.73
C TYR A 170 -3.82 -10.95 -21.71
N LYS A 171 -2.58 -10.76 -21.27
CA LYS A 171 -1.67 -11.85 -20.92
C LYS A 171 -1.44 -11.83 -19.42
N CYS A 172 -2.05 -12.75 -18.69
CA CYS A 172 -2.05 -12.73 -17.23
C CYS A 172 -1.22 -13.87 -16.64
N SER A 173 -0.45 -13.57 -15.60
CA SER A 173 0.13 -14.59 -14.71
C SER A 173 -0.87 -14.96 -13.60
N PRO A 174 -1.04 -16.26 -13.28
CA PRO A 174 -1.83 -16.68 -12.13
C PRO A 174 -1.33 -16.09 -10.80
N ALA A 175 -0.05 -15.73 -10.73
CA ALA A 175 0.62 -15.18 -9.55
C ALA A 175 0.58 -13.65 -9.48
N ALA A 176 -0.01 -12.95 -10.46
CA ALA A 176 -0.23 -11.51 -10.37
C ALA A 176 -1.45 -11.21 -9.47
N THR A 177 -1.29 -11.42 -8.17
CA THR A 177 -2.35 -11.33 -7.15
C THR A 177 -2.05 -10.28 -6.08
N LEU A 178 -3.08 -9.94 -5.28
CA LEU A 178 -2.91 -9.06 -4.13
C LEU A 178 -1.92 -9.64 -3.09
N GLU A 179 -1.85 -10.97 -2.97
CA GLU A 179 -0.86 -11.66 -2.15
C GLU A 179 0.56 -11.27 -2.56
N THR A 180 0.91 -11.47 -3.83
CA THR A 180 2.23 -11.13 -4.37
C THR A 180 2.56 -9.65 -4.19
N PHE A 181 1.58 -8.76 -4.40
CA PHE A 181 1.75 -7.33 -4.11
C PHE A 181 2.03 -7.06 -2.63
N GLY A 182 1.29 -7.73 -1.73
CA GLY A 182 1.53 -7.67 -0.29
C GLY A 182 2.94 -8.15 0.09
N HIS A 183 3.43 -9.20 -0.58
CA HIS A 183 4.80 -9.69 -0.42
C HIS A 183 5.85 -8.64 -0.81
N GLN A 184 5.67 -8.02 -1.98
CA GLN A 184 6.57 -6.97 -2.47
C GLN A 184 6.56 -5.74 -1.56
N LEU A 185 5.39 -5.28 -1.11
CA LEU A 185 5.27 -4.16 -0.19
C LEU A 185 5.95 -4.45 1.15
N HIS A 186 5.75 -5.66 1.71
CA HIS A 186 6.43 -6.07 2.92
C HIS A 186 7.96 -6.10 2.73
N SER A 187 8.43 -6.67 1.62
CA SER A 187 9.86 -6.71 1.26
C SER A 187 10.47 -5.31 1.20
N TYR A 188 9.82 -4.37 0.49
CA TYR A 188 10.21 -2.96 0.43
C TYR A 188 10.27 -2.31 1.82
N ILE A 189 9.24 -2.51 2.65
CA ILE A 189 9.21 -1.94 4.00
C ILE A 189 10.36 -2.48 4.84
N VAL A 190 10.59 -3.79 4.83
CA VAL A 190 11.65 -4.42 5.64
C VAL A 190 13.03 -3.95 5.21
N GLU A 191 13.27 -3.80 3.90
CA GLU A 191 14.54 -3.35 3.36
C GLU A 191 14.80 -1.86 3.65
N THR A 192 13.76 -1.03 3.64
CA THR A 192 13.92 0.42 3.73
C THR A 192 13.68 1.01 5.12
N GLN A 193 12.98 0.31 6.02
CA GLN A 193 12.43 0.88 7.27
C GLN A 193 13.40 1.60 8.20
N ASN A 194 14.70 1.27 8.13
CA ASN A 194 15.79 1.84 8.93
C ASN A 194 16.77 2.69 8.09
N THR A 195 16.40 3.00 6.85
CA THR A 195 17.21 3.79 5.90
C THR A 195 16.54 5.15 5.65
N LEU A 196 17.25 6.05 4.97
CA LEU A 196 16.68 7.33 4.54
C LEU A 196 15.61 7.18 3.44
N ALA A 197 15.48 5.99 2.84
CA ALA A 197 14.46 5.67 1.85
C ALA A 197 13.11 5.27 2.48
N ALA A 198 13.05 5.05 3.81
CA ALA A 198 11.79 4.82 4.51
C ALA A 198 10.83 5.99 4.28
N GLN A 199 9.68 5.71 3.68
CA GLN A 199 8.65 6.73 3.42
C GLN A 199 7.26 6.14 3.64
N LEU A 200 6.33 7.03 4.02
CA LEU A 200 4.92 6.69 4.10
C LEU A 200 4.34 6.56 2.69
N SER A 201 3.62 5.47 2.43
CA SER A 201 2.97 5.19 1.15
C SER A 201 1.47 5.05 1.32
N TYR A 202 0.72 5.30 0.26
CA TYR A 202 -0.74 5.35 0.26
C TYR A 202 -1.23 4.51 -0.92
N TYR A 203 -2.19 3.63 -0.66
CA TYR A 203 -2.75 2.76 -1.69
C TYR A 203 -4.26 2.87 -1.71
N VAL A 204 -4.80 3.04 -2.91
CA VAL A 204 -6.22 3.14 -3.18
C VAL A 204 -6.59 1.93 -4.02
N PHE A 205 -7.50 1.10 -3.50
CA PHE A 205 -7.93 -0.13 -4.16
C PHE A 205 -9.27 0.08 -4.86
N ASN A 206 -9.27 0.17 -6.18
CA ASN A 206 -10.48 0.12 -6.99
C ASN A 206 -10.91 -1.35 -7.13
N ILE A 207 -12.18 -1.60 -6.85
CA ILE A 207 -12.74 -2.94 -6.69
C ILE A 207 -13.61 -3.29 -7.88
N HIS A 208 -13.24 -4.35 -8.58
CA HIS A 208 -13.87 -4.81 -9.80
C HIS A 208 -14.26 -6.29 -9.70
N ALA A 209 -15.29 -6.68 -10.44
CA ALA A 209 -15.53 -8.09 -10.76
C ALA A 209 -14.69 -8.48 -11.99
N ALA A 210 -14.06 -9.64 -11.99
CA ALA A 210 -13.38 -10.14 -13.17
C ALA A 210 -14.40 -10.53 -14.26
N ALA A 211 -14.06 -10.27 -15.53
CA ALA A 211 -14.84 -10.75 -16.66
C ALA A 211 -14.70 -12.27 -16.80
N SER A 212 -15.76 -12.95 -17.28
CA SER A 212 -15.70 -14.40 -17.46
C SER A 212 -14.68 -14.79 -18.52
N ALA A 213 -13.89 -15.85 -18.25
CA ALA A 213 -12.97 -16.43 -19.22
C ALA A 213 -13.66 -16.85 -20.54
N ALA A 214 -14.96 -17.20 -20.50
CA ALA A 214 -15.74 -17.56 -21.67
C ALA A 214 -16.13 -16.35 -22.55
N SER A 215 -16.11 -15.15 -21.98
CA SER A 215 -16.43 -13.90 -22.69
C SER A 215 -15.60 -12.73 -22.16
N PRO A 216 -14.27 -12.71 -22.39
CA PRO A 216 -13.35 -11.74 -21.77
C PRO A 216 -13.59 -10.27 -22.15
N GLN A 217 -14.32 -10.03 -23.25
CA GLN A 217 -14.63 -8.69 -23.77
C GLN A 217 -16.00 -8.17 -23.33
N SER A 218 -16.80 -9.00 -22.69
CA SER A 218 -18.11 -8.59 -22.17
C SER A 218 -17.93 -7.90 -20.81
N PRO A 219 -18.84 -6.98 -20.42
CA PRO A 219 -18.88 -6.47 -19.06
C PRO A 219 -18.90 -7.61 -18.04
N ALA A 220 -18.17 -7.45 -16.93
CA ALA A 220 -18.08 -8.47 -15.91
C ALA A 220 -19.49 -8.79 -15.34
N PRO A 221 -19.87 -10.08 -15.24
CA PRO A 221 -21.10 -10.46 -14.57
C PRO A 221 -20.98 -10.24 -13.05
N ALA A 222 -22.11 -10.29 -12.34
CA ALA A 222 -22.06 -10.41 -10.89
C ALA A 222 -21.41 -11.75 -10.50
N PRO A 223 -20.39 -11.77 -9.62
CA PRO A 223 -19.74 -13.00 -9.20
C PRO A 223 -20.70 -14.00 -8.56
N ILE A 224 -20.44 -15.30 -8.77
CA ILE A 224 -21.23 -16.37 -8.14
C ILE A 224 -20.96 -16.49 -6.64
N ASN A 225 -19.78 -16.07 -6.21
CA ASN A 225 -19.34 -15.96 -4.83
C ASN A 225 -18.65 -14.61 -4.66
N LEU A 226 -18.87 -14.01 -3.50
CA LEU A 226 -18.26 -12.74 -3.12
C LEU A 226 -17.20 -13.02 -2.04
N PRO A 227 -16.19 -12.16 -1.91
CA PRO A 227 -15.17 -12.30 -0.88
C PRO A 227 -15.80 -12.24 0.51
N VAL A 228 -15.36 -13.12 1.40
CA VAL A 228 -15.82 -13.17 2.80
C VAL A 228 -14.65 -13.22 3.77
N ASP A 229 -14.84 -12.72 4.99
CA ASP A 229 -13.91 -12.80 6.11
C ASP A 229 -12.45 -12.48 5.73
N ARG A 230 -11.59 -13.51 5.63
CA ARG A 230 -10.15 -13.39 5.37
C ARG A 230 -9.80 -13.15 3.90
N GLU A 231 -10.77 -13.32 3.01
CA GLU A 231 -10.63 -13.01 1.58
C GLU A 231 -10.82 -11.50 1.33
N LEU A 232 -11.27 -10.73 2.33
CA LEU A 232 -11.32 -9.28 2.25
C LEU A 232 -9.90 -8.68 2.22
N ILE A 233 -9.77 -7.51 1.60
CA ILE A 233 -8.48 -6.89 1.28
C ILE A 233 -7.73 -6.52 2.56
N GLY A 234 -8.41 -5.93 3.53
CA GLY A 234 -7.84 -5.60 4.83
C GLY A 234 -7.40 -6.85 5.59
N GLY A 235 -8.22 -7.89 5.60
CA GLY A 235 -7.88 -9.20 6.15
C GLY A 235 -6.58 -9.77 5.55
N MET A 236 -6.46 -9.74 4.21
CA MET A 236 -5.26 -10.19 3.52
C MET A 236 -4.03 -9.35 3.89
N LEU A 237 -4.12 -8.02 3.79
CA LEU A 237 -2.99 -7.13 4.03
C LEU A 237 -2.52 -7.13 5.49
N SER A 238 -3.45 -7.17 6.45
CA SER A 238 -3.14 -7.07 7.88
C SER A 238 -2.38 -8.27 8.44
N ASN A 239 -2.48 -9.45 7.81
CA ASN A 239 -1.78 -10.66 8.25
C ASN A 239 -0.29 -10.43 8.50
N ASN A 240 0.38 -9.64 7.64
CA ASN A 240 1.83 -9.40 7.74
C ASN A 240 2.23 -7.92 7.72
N LEU A 241 1.30 -7.03 7.35
CA LEU A 241 1.56 -5.59 7.36
C LEU A 241 0.97 -4.87 8.60
N SER A 242 0.24 -5.55 9.49
CA SER A 242 -0.46 -4.91 10.63
C SER A 242 0.41 -3.97 11.47
N SER A 243 1.67 -4.33 11.73
CA SER A 243 2.61 -3.46 12.45
C SER A 243 2.94 -2.18 11.71
N TYR A 244 2.85 -2.18 10.38
CA TYR A 244 3.25 -1.10 9.49
C TYR A 244 2.07 -0.27 8.94
N ILE A 245 0.82 -0.70 9.11
CA ILE A 245 -0.35 0.06 8.61
C ILE A 245 -0.76 1.12 9.64
N TYR A 246 -0.99 2.35 9.17
CA TYR A 246 -1.69 3.39 9.91
C TYR A 246 -3.17 3.37 9.50
N THR A 247 -4.05 3.05 10.44
CA THR A 247 -5.47 2.73 10.17
C THR A 247 -6.44 3.84 10.59
N PRO A 248 -7.73 3.75 10.22
CA PRO A 248 -8.77 4.62 10.75
C PRO A 248 -8.85 4.65 12.28
N ILE A 249 -8.69 3.49 12.93
CA ILE A 249 -8.64 3.39 14.40
C ILE A 249 -7.47 4.19 14.97
N ASN A 250 -6.28 4.12 14.34
CA ASN A 250 -5.13 4.90 14.79
C ASN A 250 -5.43 6.41 14.71
N LEU A 251 -6.05 6.86 13.61
CA LEU A 251 -6.43 8.26 13.46
C LEU A 251 -7.47 8.68 14.50
N ALA A 252 -8.53 7.90 14.70
CA ALA A 252 -9.58 8.20 15.67
C ALA A 252 -9.02 8.30 17.10
N ASN A 253 -8.20 7.34 17.52
CA ASN A 253 -7.58 7.34 18.84
C ASN A 253 -6.64 8.53 19.04
N ASN A 254 -5.85 8.86 18.01
CA ASN A 254 -4.98 10.03 18.07
C ASN A 254 -5.80 11.32 18.21
N ARG A 255 -6.85 11.49 17.39
CA ARG A 255 -7.74 12.64 17.40
C ARG A 255 -8.49 12.83 18.71
N ALA A 256 -8.89 11.72 19.35
CA ALA A 256 -9.62 11.71 20.61
C ALA A 256 -8.77 12.13 21.82
N ASN A 257 -7.44 12.05 21.74
CA ASN A 257 -6.54 12.52 22.79
C ASN A 257 -5.13 12.81 22.25
N LEU A 258 -4.89 14.08 21.93
CA LEU A 258 -3.61 14.59 21.44
C LEU A 258 -2.50 14.50 22.51
N ASN A 259 -2.87 14.65 23.79
CA ASN A 259 -1.93 14.58 24.92
C ASN A 259 -1.32 13.19 25.07
N SER A 260 -2.07 12.14 24.74
CA SER A 260 -1.58 10.75 24.72
C SER A 260 -1.04 10.29 23.36
N SER A 261 -1.08 11.14 22.32
CA SER A 261 -0.65 10.82 20.97
C SER A 261 0.35 11.83 20.41
N TRP A 262 -0.07 12.75 19.53
CA TRP A 262 0.79 13.67 18.79
C TRP A 262 1.64 14.56 19.69
N TYR A 263 1.21 14.84 20.91
CA TYR A 263 1.96 15.71 21.83
C TYR A 263 2.91 14.96 22.77
N THR A 264 2.95 13.63 22.68
CA THR A 264 3.95 12.81 23.40
C THR A 264 5.35 12.89 22.77
N VAL A 265 5.46 13.37 21.52
CA VAL A 265 6.73 13.53 20.81
C VAL A 265 7.28 14.97 20.91
N PRO A 266 8.59 15.18 20.72
CA PRO A 266 9.18 16.51 20.58
C PRO A 266 8.46 17.36 19.52
N GLU A 267 8.39 18.68 19.74
CA GLU A 267 7.66 19.62 18.88
C GLU A 267 8.02 19.51 17.39
N ARG A 268 9.31 19.32 17.08
CA ARG A 268 9.79 19.13 15.70
C ARG A 268 9.21 17.91 14.97
N TYR A 269 8.59 16.98 15.69
CA TYR A 269 7.94 15.79 15.13
C TYR A 269 6.41 15.82 15.21
N ARG A 270 5.85 16.90 15.76
CA ARG A 270 4.39 17.08 15.84
C ARG A 270 3.85 17.60 14.51
N PRO A 271 2.60 17.30 14.18
CA PRO A 271 1.89 18.05 13.17
C PRO A 271 1.81 19.52 13.57
N VAL A 272 2.10 20.43 12.63
CA VAL A 272 1.97 21.87 12.86
C VAL A 272 0.51 22.21 13.09
N THR A 273 0.21 22.89 14.19
CA THR A 273 -1.15 23.19 14.65
C THR A 273 -1.92 24.13 13.72
N ASP A 274 -1.25 24.90 12.87
CA ASP A 274 -1.90 25.83 11.93
C ASP A 274 -2.76 25.11 10.87
N TYR A 275 -2.58 23.80 10.71
CA TYR A 275 -3.30 22.98 9.74
C TYR A 275 -4.56 22.31 10.30
N TYR A 276 -4.86 22.47 11.60
CA TYR A 276 -6.01 21.82 12.22
C TYR A 276 -6.52 22.53 13.47
N THR A 277 -7.76 22.25 13.86
CA THR A 277 -8.36 22.82 15.06
C THR A 277 -8.10 21.97 16.29
N VAL A 278 -7.88 22.62 17.43
CA VAL A 278 -7.70 21.97 18.73
C VAL A 278 -8.79 22.45 19.67
N LYS A 279 -9.47 21.51 20.32
CA LYS A 279 -10.42 21.76 21.42
C LYS A 279 -9.87 21.14 22.70
N ILE A 280 -10.04 21.83 23.81
CA ILE A 280 -9.68 21.32 25.13
C ILE A 280 -10.99 21.11 25.89
N ASP A 281 -11.22 19.90 26.38
CA ASP A 281 -12.39 19.59 27.19
C ASP A 281 -12.22 19.99 28.66
N ASP A 282 -13.29 19.87 29.45
CA ASP A 282 -13.28 20.23 30.88
C ASP A 282 -12.29 19.39 31.72
N ASN A 283 -11.84 18.24 31.19
CA ASN A 283 -10.84 17.38 31.83
C ASN A 283 -9.40 17.71 31.39
N GLY A 284 -9.21 18.73 30.56
CA GLY A 284 -7.91 19.13 30.02
C GLY A 284 -7.40 18.20 28.91
N VAL A 285 -8.26 17.39 28.29
CA VAL A 285 -7.92 16.53 27.15
C VAL A 285 -7.98 17.36 25.87
N TRP A 286 -6.89 17.31 25.11
CA TRP A 286 -6.78 18.02 23.84
C TRP A 286 -7.28 17.10 22.74
N THR A 287 -8.22 17.57 21.93
CA THR A 287 -8.86 16.80 20.86
C THR A 287 -8.87 17.60 19.57
N THR A 288 -9.00 16.91 18.45
CA THR A 288 -9.18 17.52 17.13
C THR A 288 -10.13 16.68 16.30
N GLU A 289 -10.93 17.35 15.48
CA GLU A 289 -11.89 16.71 14.59
C GLU A 289 -11.32 16.54 13.17
N ASP A 290 -10.53 17.52 12.74
CA ASP A 290 -10.00 17.70 11.39
C ASP A 290 -8.50 17.40 11.27
N GLY A 291 -7.77 17.31 12.38
CA GLY A 291 -6.32 17.15 12.37
C GLY A 291 -5.84 15.81 11.81
N TRP A 292 -4.65 15.81 11.24
CA TRP A 292 -3.96 14.59 10.82
C TRP A 292 -2.54 14.59 11.41
N PRO A 293 -1.96 13.42 11.68
CA PRO A 293 -0.56 13.35 12.06
C PRO A 293 0.35 13.80 10.91
N SER A 294 1.57 14.17 11.24
CA SER A 294 2.63 14.39 10.26
C SER A 294 3.38 13.10 9.94
N GLU A 295 4.19 13.12 8.88
CA GLU A 295 5.05 12.00 8.53
C GLU A 295 6.04 11.64 9.63
N SER A 296 6.63 12.65 10.29
CA SER A 296 7.56 12.42 11.41
C SER A 296 6.90 11.64 12.55
N PHE A 297 5.65 11.96 12.88
CA PHE A 297 4.93 11.24 13.92
C PHE A 297 4.67 9.79 13.50
N ILE A 298 4.07 9.59 12.31
CA ILE A 298 3.72 8.26 11.81
C ILE A 298 4.97 7.38 11.67
N GLN A 299 6.03 7.90 11.05
CA GLN A 299 7.19 7.11 10.68
C GLN A 299 8.15 6.88 11.86
N PHE A 300 8.40 7.90 12.69
CA PHE A 300 9.41 7.82 13.75
C PHE A 300 8.86 7.45 15.12
N SER A 301 7.59 7.78 15.40
CA SER A 301 6.96 7.45 16.69
C SER A 301 6.07 6.22 16.59
N SER A 302 5.21 6.15 15.58
CA SER A 302 4.27 5.03 15.42
C SER A 302 4.83 3.87 14.58
N LEU A 303 6.01 4.05 13.96
CA LEU A 303 6.68 3.08 13.09
C LEU A 303 5.81 2.54 11.94
N LYS A 304 4.81 3.32 11.52
CA LYS A 304 3.93 2.97 10.40
C LYS A 304 4.54 3.44 9.07
N ARG A 305 4.14 2.81 7.98
CA ARG A 305 4.72 2.94 6.62
C ARG A 305 3.70 2.93 5.49
N ALA A 306 2.46 2.47 5.74
CA ALA A 306 1.42 2.41 4.72
C ALA A 306 0.06 2.90 5.24
N LEU A 307 -0.74 3.49 4.35
CA LEU A 307 -2.17 3.73 4.50
C LEU A 307 -2.91 3.08 3.35
N PHE A 308 -4.08 2.55 3.63
CA PHE A 308 -4.93 1.90 2.64
C PHE A 308 -6.31 2.55 2.62
N GLN A 309 -6.88 2.68 1.43
CA GLN A 309 -8.22 3.25 1.24
C GLN A 309 -8.96 2.45 0.16
N PHE A 310 -10.29 2.34 0.30
CA PHE A 310 -11.15 1.94 -0.82
C PHE A 310 -11.24 3.03 -1.90
N GLY A 311 -11.06 2.65 -3.16
CA GLY A 311 -11.32 3.50 -4.31
C GLY A 311 -12.78 3.43 -4.72
N THR A 312 -13.03 3.23 -6.02
CA THR A 312 -14.36 2.91 -6.54
C THR A 312 -14.70 1.44 -6.29
N ILE A 313 -15.98 1.13 -6.08
CA ILE A 313 -16.48 -0.25 -6.01
C ILE A 313 -17.52 -0.44 -7.10
N ASP A 314 -17.25 -1.35 -8.02
CA ASP A 314 -18.16 -1.65 -9.12
C ASP A 314 -19.51 -2.18 -8.61
N PRO A 315 -20.63 -1.90 -9.32
CA PRO A 315 -21.97 -2.36 -8.92
C PRO A 315 -22.06 -3.85 -8.63
N GLN A 316 -21.34 -4.68 -9.39
CA GLN A 316 -21.27 -6.13 -9.24
C GLN A 316 -20.69 -6.58 -7.90
N MET A 317 -19.85 -5.74 -7.28
CA MET A 317 -19.12 -6.04 -6.05
C MET A 317 -19.75 -5.40 -4.81
N GLN A 318 -20.85 -4.64 -4.96
CA GLN A 318 -21.54 -3.97 -3.85
C GLN A 318 -22.26 -4.93 -2.89
N GLY A 319 -22.49 -6.18 -3.30
CA GLY A 319 -23.14 -7.18 -2.46
C GLY A 319 -22.25 -7.77 -1.38
N ALA A 320 -20.93 -7.53 -1.44
CA ALA A 320 -19.99 -8.04 -0.44
C ALA A 320 -20.02 -7.16 0.81
N ASP A 321 -19.81 -7.77 1.97
CA ASP A 321 -19.71 -7.04 3.24
C ASP A 321 -18.27 -6.59 3.49
N TYR A 322 -18.02 -5.29 3.30
CA TYR A 322 -16.71 -4.68 3.54
C TYR A 322 -16.58 -4.06 4.93
N GLU A 323 -17.59 -4.20 5.81
CA GLU A 323 -17.52 -3.67 7.18
C GLU A 323 -16.30 -4.17 7.97
N PRO A 324 -15.88 -5.46 7.86
CA PRO A 324 -14.68 -5.94 8.54
C PRO A 324 -13.38 -5.24 8.10
N ASP A 325 -13.33 -4.67 6.90
CA ASP A 325 -12.17 -3.95 6.38
C ASP A 325 -12.10 -2.50 6.87
N ALA A 326 -13.18 -1.94 7.45
CA ALA A 326 -13.25 -0.54 7.87
C ALA A 326 -12.28 -0.18 9.01
N ASP A 327 -11.80 -1.19 9.75
CA ASP A 327 -10.79 -1.02 10.80
C ASP A 327 -9.36 -0.87 10.24
N ILE A 328 -9.16 -1.19 8.97
CA ILE A 328 -7.85 -1.27 8.31
C ILE A 328 -7.78 -0.28 7.14
N LEU A 329 -8.80 -0.26 6.29
CA LEU A 329 -8.91 0.60 5.11
C LEU A 329 -9.77 1.82 5.44
N PHE A 330 -9.27 2.99 5.05
CA PHE A 330 -10.07 4.20 5.05
C PHE A 330 -11.20 4.12 4.01
N PRO A 331 -12.35 4.77 4.29
CA PRO A 331 -13.44 4.81 3.32
C PRO A 331 -13.06 5.63 2.09
N SER A 332 -13.82 5.45 1.01
CA SER A 332 -13.57 6.14 -0.25
C SER A 332 -13.57 7.65 -0.10
N GLY A 333 -12.59 8.30 -0.71
CA GLY A 333 -12.37 9.75 -0.65
C GLY A 333 -11.65 10.24 0.62
N PHE A 334 -11.49 9.44 1.67
CA PHE A 334 -11.05 9.98 2.96
C PHE A 334 -9.60 10.50 2.99
N ILE A 335 -8.68 9.82 2.31
CA ILE A 335 -7.28 10.20 2.13
C ILE A 335 -7.12 11.07 0.87
N THR A 336 -7.81 10.72 -0.22
CA THR A 336 -7.62 11.32 -1.55
C THR A 336 -8.37 12.63 -1.74
N ASP A 337 -9.46 12.84 -1.01
CA ASP A 337 -10.23 14.08 -0.96
C ASP A 337 -10.31 14.61 0.48
N PRO A 338 -9.19 15.09 1.05
CA PRO A 338 -9.18 15.61 2.41
C PRO A 338 -9.92 16.96 2.54
N GLN A 339 -10.48 17.51 1.46
CA GLN A 339 -11.06 18.85 1.37
C GLN A 339 -12.58 18.79 1.07
N ASN A 340 -13.31 17.94 1.80
CA ASN A 340 -14.78 17.80 1.71
C ASN A 340 -15.58 19.10 1.91
N ASN A 341 -14.93 20.17 2.40
CA ASN A 341 -15.59 21.45 2.66
C ASN A 341 -15.54 22.41 1.46
N VAL A 342 -14.87 22.07 0.37
CA VAL A 342 -14.79 22.91 -0.84
C VAL A 342 -15.66 22.30 -1.93
N THR A 343 -16.76 22.96 -2.28
CA THR A 343 -17.53 22.57 -3.47
C THR A 343 -16.99 23.32 -4.67
N LEU A 344 -16.84 22.63 -5.80
CA LEU A 344 -16.49 23.22 -7.09
C LEU A 344 -17.72 23.16 -8.01
N ASN A 345 -17.88 24.16 -8.88
CA ASN A 345 -18.82 24.06 -10.00
C ASN A 345 -18.24 23.19 -11.14
N SER A 346 -19.06 22.96 -12.17
CA SER A 346 -18.68 22.21 -13.38
C SER A 346 -17.53 22.81 -14.19
N THR A 347 -17.10 24.03 -13.88
CA THR A 347 -15.93 24.70 -14.48
C THR A 347 -14.72 24.75 -13.56
N GLY A 348 -14.76 24.07 -12.40
CA GLY A 348 -13.66 23.98 -11.45
C GLY A 348 -13.48 25.20 -10.53
N HIS A 349 -14.43 26.13 -10.51
CA HIS A 349 -14.42 27.26 -9.58
C HIS A 349 -15.05 26.88 -8.24
N VAL A 350 -14.45 27.33 -7.14
CA VAL A 350 -14.98 27.16 -5.78
C VAL A 350 -16.32 27.87 -5.63
N THR A 351 -17.37 27.12 -5.30
CA THR A 351 -18.73 27.60 -5.04
C THR A 351 -19.04 27.73 -3.55
N SER A 352 -18.39 26.94 -2.70
CA SER A 352 -18.43 27.10 -1.25
C SER A 352 -17.17 26.49 -0.63
N GLY A 353 -16.83 26.93 0.59
CA GLY A 353 -15.62 26.49 1.28
C GLY A 353 -14.40 27.37 1.04
N CYS A 354 -13.35 27.09 1.80
CA CYS A 354 -12.04 27.71 1.64
C CYS A 354 -11.00 26.61 1.43
N TYR A 355 -10.23 26.70 0.34
CA TYR A 355 -9.13 25.77 0.06
C TYR A 355 -8.00 25.84 1.10
N LEU A 356 -7.86 27.01 1.74
CA LEU A 356 -6.96 27.24 2.87
C LEU A 356 -7.81 27.58 4.08
N HIS A 357 -7.66 26.85 5.18
CA HIS A 357 -8.27 27.24 6.45
C HIS A 357 -7.73 28.61 6.85
N SER A 358 -8.61 29.51 7.28
CA SER A 358 -8.17 30.73 7.97
C SER A 358 -7.42 30.30 9.23
N PRO A 359 -6.22 30.86 9.52
CA PRO A 359 -5.51 30.51 10.74
C PRO A 359 -6.42 30.75 11.94
N PRO A 360 -6.38 29.89 12.97
CA PRO A 360 -7.18 30.08 14.15
C PRO A 360 -6.89 31.46 14.74
N ALA A 361 -7.95 32.20 15.10
CA ALA A 361 -7.79 33.45 15.82
C ALA A 361 -6.94 33.19 17.05
N THR A 362 -5.82 33.90 17.17
CA THR A 362 -4.92 33.82 18.31
C THR A 362 -5.73 33.85 19.61
N PRO A 363 -5.53 32.91 20.56
CA PRO A 363 -6.12 33.02 21.87
C PRO A 363 -5.55 34.29 22.54
N GLY A 364 -6.45 35.19 22.92
CA GLY A 364 -6.12 36.42 23.65
C GLY A 364 -5.92 36.19 25.15
#